data_AF-A0A7W1YRI6-F1
#
_entry.id   AF-A0A7W1YRI6-F1
#
_cell.length_a   1.000
_cell.length_b   1.000
_cell.length_c   1.000
_cell.angle_alpha   90.00
_cell.angle_beta   90.00
_cell.angle_gamma   90.00
#
_symmetry.space_group_name_H-M   'P 1'
#
loop_
_entity.id
_entity.type
_entity.pdbx_description
1 polymer ?
#
loop_
_entity_poly.entity_id
_entity_poly.type
_entity_poly.pdbx_seq_one_letter_code
_entity_poly.pdbx_strand_id
1 'polypeptide(L)'
;MDRLAQFLGQGNNQQQYQDFSQRYQQDPNSISDQEAAQRYRELASQASPQDLDQAHQQAFSQMPDQQRQQLAQQFQQAHQDPNIPWSGYPQNMTPQQAAQPQQLSQMATQAAQQAPSAVGSIFGSTGGKLAMAGAAAFLASKFLSNQNG
;
A
#
# COMPACT_ATOMS: atom_id res chain seq x y z
N MET A 1 32.36 -11.76 -6.43
CA MET A 1 31.67 -12.99 -5.95
C MET A 1 30.15 -12.74 -5.84
N ASP A 2 29.62 -11.80 -6.62
CA ASP A 2 28.34 -11.12 -6.30
C ASP A 2 27.10 -11.74 -6.97
N ARG A 3 27.29 -12.57 -8.00
CA ARG A 3 26.18 -13.20 -8.73
C ARG A 3 25.51 -14.35 -7.96
N LEU A 4 26.23 -14.98 -7.03
CA LEU A 4 25.68 -16.06 -6.20
C LEU A 4 24.78 -15.51 -5.08
N ALA A 5 25.13 -14.37 -4.49
CA ALA A 5 24.31 -13.69 -3.48
C ALA A 5 23.01 -13.12 -4.08
N GLN A 6 23.06 -12.62 -5.32
CA GLN A 6 21.90 -12.08 -6.03
C GLN A 6 20.91 -13.17 -6.44
N PHE A 7 21.40 -14.37 -6.82
CA PHE A 7 20.54 -15.52 -7.13
C PHE A 7 19.91 -16.14 -5.87
N LEU A 8 20.66 -16.23 -4.75
CA LEU A 8 20.10 -16.65 -3.46
C LEU A 8 19.09 -15.63 -2.91
N GLY A 9 19.32 -14.33 -3.09
CA GLY A 9 18.39 -13.28 -2.67
C GLY A 9 17.07 -13.29 -3.45
N GLN A 10 17.12 -13.55 -4.76
CA GLN A 10 15.92 -13.52 -5.61
C GLN A 10 14.98 -14.72 -5.38
N GLY A 11 15.54 -15.93 -5.24
CA GLY A 11 14.75 -17.13 -4.89
C GLY A 11 14.16 -17.06 -3.47
N ASN A 12 14.89 -16.44 -2.54
CA ASN A 12 14.42 -16.22 -1.17
C ASN A 12 13.29 -15.17 -1.13
N ASN A 13 13.36 -14.11 -1.95
CA ASN A 13 12.33 -13.07 -1.99
C ASN A 13 10.98 -13.60 -2.50
N GLN A 14 10.97 -14.49 -3.51
CA GLN A 14 9.73 -15.09 -3.99
C GLN A 14 9.03 -15.93 -2.90
N GLN A 15 9.79 -16.76 -2.19
CA GLN A 15 9.27 -17.56 -1.08
C GLN A 15 8.72 -16.67 0.04
N GLN A 16 9.42 -15.59 0.36
CA GLN A 16 8.97 -14.61 1.36
C GLN A 16 7.68 -13.88 0.95
N TYR A 17 7.52 -13.51 -0.32
CA TYR A 17 6.29 -12.88 -0.82
C TYR A 17 5.11 -13.86 -0.80
N GLN A 18 5.38 -15.13 -1.11
CA GLN A 18 4.37 -16.17 -1.03
C GLN A 18 3.92 -16.38 0.42
N ASP A 19 4.86 -16.57 1.36
CA ASP A 19 4.56 -16.70 2.80
C ASP A 19 3.76 -15.50 3.33
N PHE A 20 4.22 -14.28 3.03
CA PHE A 20 3.54 -13.05 3.43
C PHE A 20 2.10 -12.99 2.91
N SER A 21 1.89 -13.27 1.62
CA SER A 21 0.55 -13.23 1.02
C SER A 21 -0.38 -14.28 1.62
N GLN A 22 0.13 -15.48 1.93
CA GLN A 22 -0.64 -16.56 2.55
C GLN A 22 -1.00 -16.23 3.99
N ARG A 23 -0.04 -15.75 4.79
CA ARG A 23 -0.28 -15.33 6.17
C ARG A 23 -1.28 -14.19 6.25
N TYR A 24 -1.17 -13.19 5.37
CA TYR A 24 -2.14 -12.11 5.30
C TYR A 24 -3.55 -12.61 4.97
N GLN A 25 -3.69 -13.56 4.05
CA GLN A 25 -5.01 -14.13 3.71
C GLN A 25 -5.61 -14.97 4.85
N GLN A 26 -4.78 -15.68 5.62
CA GLN A 26 -5.23 -16.50 6.75
C GLN A 26 -5.60 -15.65 7.97
N ASP A 27 -4.71 -14.73 8.34
CA ASP A 27 -4.91 -13.78 9.43
C ASP A 27 -4.13 -12.49 9.14
N PRO A 28 -4.81 -11.42 8.67
CA PRO A 28 -4.20 -10.11 8.44
C PRO A 28 -3.47 -9.54 9.67
N ASN A 29 -3.89 -9.91 10.89
CA ASN A 29 -3.27 -9.43 12.14
C ASN A 29 -1.98 -10.17 12.48
N SER A 30 -1.69 -11.30 11.82
CA SER A 30 -0.42 -12.02 11.95
C SER A 30 0.74 -11.28 11.30
N ILE A 31 0.45 -10.27 10.48
CA ILE A 31 1.43 -9.42 9.83
C ILE A 31 1.77 -8.24 10.74
N SER A 32 3.04 -8.12 11.11
CA SER A 32 3.49 -6.97 11.91
C SER A 32 3.49 -5.69 11.08
N ASP A 33 3.33 -4.54 11.75
CA ASP A 33 3.37 -3.22 11.11
C ASP A 33 4.67 -2.98 10.33
N GLN A 34 5.79 -3.42 10.90
CA GLN A 34 7.12 -3.27 10.30
C GLN A 34 7.23 -4.13 9.03
N GLU A 35 6.74 -5.37 9.09
CA GLU A 35 6.69 -6.28 7.95
C GLU A 35 5.78 -5.72 6.84
N ALA A 36 4.57 -5.28 7.18
CA ALA A 36 3.64 -4.67 6.23
C ALA A 36 4.26 -3.46 5.50
N ALA A 37 4.85 -2.52 6.25
CA ALA A 37 5.48 -1.34 5.69
C ALA A 37 6.73 -1.67 4.85
N GLN A 38 7.50 -2.68 5.25
CA GLN A 38 8.65 -3.15 4.47
C GLN A 38 8.20 -3.76 3.14
N ARG A 39 7.28 -4.75 3.17
CA ARG A 39 6.79 -5.42 1.97
C ARG A 39 6.08 -4.47 1.02
N TYR A 40 5.29 -3.56 1.56
CA TYR A 40 4.65 -2.52 0.78
C TYR A 40 5.67 -1.68 0.03
N ARG A 41 6.72 -1.15 0.68
CA ARG A 41 7.76 -0.36 0.01
C ARG A 41 8.53 -1.15 -1.04
N GLU A 42 8.92 -2.39 -0.72
CA GLU A 42 9.63 -3.28 -1.65
C GLU A 42 8.82 -3.51 -2.93
N LEU A 43 7.54 -3.86 -2.80
CA LEU A 43 6.68 -4.20 -3.93
C LEU A 43 6.18 -2.95 -4.67
N ALA A 44 5.82 -1.88 -3.95
CA ALA A 44 5.38 -0.63 -4.57
C ALA A 44 6.48 0.02 -5.41
N SER A 45 7.75 -0.12 -5.02
CA SER A 45 8.89 0.39 -5.81
C SER A 45 9.09 -0.33 -7.15
N GLN A 46 8.55 -1.54 -7.29
CA GLN A 46 8.66 -2.38 -8.49
C GLN A 46 7.35 -2.40 -9.29
N ALA A 47 6.23 -1.98 -8.70
CA ALA A 47 4.92 -1.99 -9.32
C ALA A 47 4.77 -0.85 -10.33
N SER A 48 4.01 -1.11 -11.40
CA SER A 48 3.54 -0.02 -12.25
C SER A 48 2.54 0.87 -11.48
N PRO A 49 2.38 2.16 -11.83
CA PRO A 49 1.40 3.03 -11.17
C PRO A 49 -0.03 2.46 -11.20
N GLN A 50 -0.40 1.78 -12.29
CA GLN A 50 -1.70 1.14 -12.43
C GLN A 50 -1.86 -0.06 -11.48
N ASP A 51 -0.81 -0.88 -11.32
CA ASP A 51 -0.86 -2.03 -10.42
C ASP A 51 -0.91 -1.60 -8.96
N LEU A 52 -0.17 -0.54 -8.62
CA LEU A 52 -0.18 0.05 -7.29
C LEU A 52 -1.55 0.66 -6.96
N ASP A 53 -2.18 1.36 -7.90
CA ASP A 53 -3.54 1.88 -7.73
C ASP A 53 -4.55 0.75 -7.54
N GLN A 54 -4.49 -0.30 -8.37
CA GLN A 54 -5.36 -1.46 -8.23
C GLN A 54 -5.17 -2.15 -6.87
N ALA A 55 -3.92 -2.28 -6.40
CA ALA A 55 -3.60 -2.86 -5.10
C ALA A 55 -4.22 -2.05 -3.94
N HIS A 56 -4.07 -0.73 -3.99
CA HIS A 56 -4.69 0.17 -3.01
C HIS A 56 -6.21 0.10 -3.06
N GLN A 57 -6.80 0.14 -4.25
CA GLN A 57 -8.25 0.08 -4.42
C GLN A 57 -8.82 -1.22 -3.82
N GLN A 58 -8.15 -2.35 -4.07
CA GLN A 58 -8.57 -3.65 -3.53
C GLN A 58 -8.44 -3.70 -2.01
N ALA A 59 -7.37 -3.13 -1.45
CA ALA A 59 -7.19 -3.04 0.00
C ALA A 59 -8.26 -2.16 0.65
N PHE A 60 -8.49 -0.96 0.11
CA PHE A 60 -9.48 -0.01 0.64
C PHE A 60 -10.92 -0.51 0.43
N SER A 61 -11.20 -1.31 -0.59
CA SER A 61 -12.53 -1.90 -0.80
C SER A 61 -12.92 -2.88 0.31
N GLN A 62 -11.94 -3.49 0.98
CA GLN A 62 -12.13 -4.40 2.11
C GLN A 62 -12.25 -3.66 3.46
N MET A 63 -11.92 -2.37 3.50
CA MET A 63 -12.04 -1.57 4.73
C MET A 63 -13.51 -1.21 5.01
N PRO A 64 -13.93 -1.24 6.30
CA PRO A 64 -15.21 -0.67 6.72
C PRO A 64 -15.32 0.82 6.36
N ASP A 65 -16.55 1.29 6.09
CA ASP A 65 -16.82 2.69 5.73
C ASP A 65 -16.21 3.71 6.68
N GLN A 66 -16.33 3.47 7.98
CA GLN A 66 -15.79 4.36 9.01
C GLN A 66 -14.25 4.46 8.91
N GLN A 67 -13.55 3.36 8.63
CA GLN A 67 -12.10 3.39 8.48
C GLN A 67 -11.69 4.13 7.19
N ARG A 68 -12.45 3.97 6.11
CA ARG A 68 -12.24 4.73 4.87
C ARG A 68 -12.42 6.23 5.07
N GLN A 69 -13.43 6.63 5.84
CA GLN A 69 -13.66 8.04 6.18
C GLN A 69 -12.51 8.60 7.03
N GLN A 70 -12.02 7.85 8.01
CA GLN A 70 -10.83 8.24 8.79
C GLN A 70 -9.58 8.35 7.91
N LEU A 71 -9.41 7.47 6.93
CA LEU A 71 -8.31 7.54 5.99
C LEU A 71 -8.41 8.77 5.07
N ALA A 72 -9.60 9.08 4.57
CA ALA A 72 -9.84 10.31 3.80
C ALA A 72 -9.49 11.57 4.60
N GLN A 73 -9.81 11.59 5.90
CA GLN A 73 -9.42 12.68 6.80
C GLN A 73 -7.90 12.77 6.99
N GLN A 74 -7.19 11.64 7.12
CA GLN A 74 -5.72 11.63 7.20
C GLN A 74 -5.08 12.19 5.92
N PHE A 75 -5.58 11.82 4.74
CA PHE A 75 -5.16 12.45 3.49
C PHE A 75 -5.42 13.95 3.51
N GLN A 76 -6.62 14.38 3.90
CA GLN A 76 -6.95 15.81 3.96
C GLN A 76 -6.00 16.59 4.90
N GLN A 77 -5.64 16.02 6.05
CA GLN A 77 -4.68 16.61 6.98
C GLN A 77 -3.28 16.69 6.38
N ALA A 78 -2.83 15.63 5.72
CA ALA A 78 -1.53 15.61 5.06
C ALA A 78 -1.42 16.62 3.91
N HIS A 79 -2.53 16.90 3.21
CA HIS A 79 -2.59 17.95 2.19
C HIS A 79 -2.42 19.36 2.77
N GLN A 80 -2.92 19.57 3.99
CA GLN A 80 -2.89 20.86 4.66
C GLN A 80 -1.58 21.11 5.41
N ASP A 81 -0.78 20.07 5.65
CA ASP A 81 0.50 20.19 6.35
C ASP A 81 1.58 20.75 5.39
N PRO A 82 2.10 21.96 5.64
CA PRO A 82 3.14 22.56 4.79
C PRO A 82 4.46 21.78 4.80
N ASN A 83 4.67 20.87 5.75
CA ASN A 83 5.87 20.03 5.83
C ASN A 83 5.76 18.76 4.98
N ILE A 84 4.57 18.44 4.47
CA ILE A 84 4.32 17.27 3.63
C ILE A 84 4.27 17.73 2.17
N PRO A 85 5.23 17.32 1.32
CA PRO A 85 5.28 17.72 -0.08
C PRO A 85 4.28 16.92 -0.94
N TRP A 86 3.00 16.92 -0.55
CA TRP A 86 1.93 16.21 -1.25
C TRP A 86 0.69 17.08 -1.40
N SER A 87 0.24 17.27 -2.63
CA SER A 87 -0.90 18.14 -2.96
C SER A 87 -2.06 17.40 -3.64
N GLY A 88 -2.14 16.08 -3.45
CA GLY A 88 -3.08 15.21 -4.17
C GLY A 88 -4.52 15.15 -3.65
N TYR A 89 -4.91 15.97 -2.68
CA TYR A 89 -6.30 15.97 -2.19
C TYR A 89 -7.20 16.84 -3.10
N PRO A 90 -8.29 16.31 -3.65
CA PRO A 90 -9.14 17.05 -4.57
C PRO A 90 -9.94 18.16 -3.85
N GLN A 91 -9.83 19.40 -4.35
CA GLN A 91 -10.41 20.60 -3.71
C GLN A 91 -11.96 20.61 -3.69
N ASN A 92 -12.62 19.91 -4.61
CA ASN A 92 -14.08 19.95 -4.80
C ASN A 92 -14.78 18.64 -4.44
N MET A 93 -14.21 17.86 -3.52
CA MET A 93 -14.73 16.54 -3.16
C MET A 93 -15.37 16.56 -1.78
N THR A 94 -16.54 15.94 -1.64
CA THR A 94 -17.14 15.77 -0.31
C THR A 94 -16.36 14.71 0.48
N PRO A 95 -16.39 14.74 1.84
CA PRO A 95 -15.74 13.71 2.65
C PRO A 95 -16.18 12.28 2.30
N GLN A 96 -17.44 12.11 1.91
CA GLN A 96 -17.98 10.79 1.51
C GLN A 96 -17.43 10.33 0.16
N GLN A 97 -17.26 11.24 -0.80
CA GLN A 97 -16.64 10.93 -2.09
C GLN A 97 -15.15 10.61 -1.91
N ALA A 98 -14.44 11.39 -1.10
CA ALA A 98 -13.02 11.17 -0.81
C ALA A 98 -12.77 9.83 -0.10
N ALA A 99 -13.75 9.33 0.65
CA ALA A 99 -13.70 8.02 1.29
C ALA A 99 -14.03 6.84 0.37
N GLN A 100 -14.35 7.07 -0.91
CA GLN A 100 -14.56 5.96 -1.85
C GLN A 100 -13.23 5.24 -2.12
N PRO A 101 -13.21 3.90 -2.24
CA PRO A 101 -11.98 3.13 -2.48
C PRO A 101 -11.15 3.62 -3.65
N GLN A 102 -11.81 4.00 -4.74
CA GLN A 102 -11.17 4.50 -5.96
C GLN A 102 -10.53 5.89 -5.77
N GLN A 103 -11.09 6.73 -4.90
CA GLN A 103 -10.50 8.05 -4.62
C GLN A 103 -9.33 7.90 -3.65
N LEU A 104 -9.49 7.07 -2.62
CA LEU A 104 -8.43 6.71 -1.70
C LEU A 104 -7.24 6.07 -2.43
N SER A 105 -7.48 5.18 -3.41
CA SER A 105 -6.42 4.53 -4.18
C SER A 105 -5.61 5.51 -5.00
N GLN A 106 -6.27 6.46 -5.66
CA GLN A 106 -5.59 7.49 -6.43
C GLN A 106 -4.76 8.40 -5.52
N MET A 107 -5.31 8.84 -4.39
CA MET A 107 -4.56 9.65 -3.42
C MET A 107 -3.35 8.89 -2.85
N ALA A 108 -3.53 7.62 -2.48
CA ALA A 108 -2.47 6.74 -1.99
C ALA A 108 -1.35 6.55 -3.02
N THR A 109 -1.72 6.27 -4.26
CA THR A 109 -0.79 6.04 -5.37
C THR A 109 -0.03 7.32 -5.73
N GLN A 110 -0.69 8.48 -5.69
CA GLN A 110 -0.02 9.78 -5.86
C GLN A 110 0.91 10.09 -4.69
N ALA A 111 0.49 9.83 -3.45
CA ALA A 111 1.32 10.03 -2.26
C ALA A 111 2.57 9.14 -2.30
N ALA A 112 2.43 7.87 -2.66
CA ALA A 112 3.54 6.93 -2.80
C ALA A 112 4.57 7.38 -3.86
N GLN A 113 4.13 8.06 -4.92
CA GLN A 113 5.01 8.55 -5.98
C GLN A 113 5.66 9.90 -5.65
N GLN A 114 4.89 10.85 -5.12
CA GLN A 114 5.33 12.23 -4.93
C GLN A 114 6.02 12.44 -3.57
N ALA A 115 5.54 11.76 -2.53
CA ALA A 115 6.00 11.92 -1.17
C ALA A 115 6.09 10.56 -0.45
N PRO A 116 7.05 9.69 -0.82
CA PRO A 116 7.18 8.36 -0.21
C PRO A 116 7.36 8.40 1.32
N SER A 117 7.98 9.47 1.83
CA SER A 117 8.13 9.73 3.27
C SER A 117 6.80 10.07 3.96
N ALA A 118 5.85 10.66 3.25
CA ALA A 118 4.54 11.04 3.79
C ALA A 118 3.58 9.85 3.91
N VAL A 119 3.79 8.78 3.12
CA VAL A 119 3.00 7.53 3.18
C VAL A 119 2.93 7.00 4.62
N GLY A 120 4.06 6.94 5.33
CA GLY A 120 4.09 6.45 6.71
C GLY A 120 3.24 7.29 7.67
N SER A 121 3.22 8.61 7.48
CA SER A 121 2.42 9.54 8.28
C SER A 121 0.93 9.43 7.95
N ILE A 122 0.58 9.29 6.67
CA ILE A 122 -0.80 9.17 6.18
C ILE A 122 -1.43 7.83 6.60
N PHE A 123 -0.66 6.73 6.57
CA PHE A 123 -1.12 5.39 6.93
C PHE A 123 -0.80 5.00 8.38
N GLY A 124 -0.42 5.95 9.24
CA GLY A 124 0.03 5.71 10.61
C GLY A 124 -1.01 5.08 11.54
N SER A 125 -2.29 5.06 11.15
CA SER A 125 -3.39 4.43 11.88
C SER A 125 -3.47 2.90 11.67
N THR A 126 -4.11 2.20 12.60
CA THR A 126 -4.35 0.73 12.51
C THR A 126 -5.04 0.32 11.19
N GLY A 127 -6.01 1.12 10.72
CA GLY A 127 -6.67 0.87 9.43
C GLY A 127 -5.75 1.10 8.22
N GLY A 128 -4.87 2.10 8.29
CA GLY A 128 -3.87 2.35 7.25
C GLY A 128 -2.85 1.22 7.11
N LYS A 129 -2.44 0.62 8.24
CA LYS A 129 -1.51 -0.52 8.28
C LYS A 129 -2.08 -1.76 7.61
N LEU A 130 -3.32 -2.14 7.94
CA LEU A 130 -4.01 -3.27 7.31
C LEU A 130 -4.19 -3.06 5.80
N ALA A 131 -4.43 -1.82 5.38
CA ALA A 131 -4.52 -1.50 3.97
C ALA A 131 -3.18 -1.59 3.25
N MET A 132 -2.08 -1.14 3.86
CA MET A 132 -0.73 -1.33 3.31
C MET A 132 -0.38 -2.81 3.18
N ALA A 133 -0.70 -3.63 4.19
CA ALA A 133 -0.49 -5.07 4.15
C ALA A 133 -1.31 -5.73 3.03
N GLY A 134 -2.57 -5.32 2.84
CA GLY A 134 -3.42 -5.81 1.77
C GLY A 134 -2.93 -5.43 0.38
N ALA A 135 -2.50 -4.18 0.20
CA ALA A 135 -1.91 -3.73 -1.06
C ALA A 135 -0.60 -4.49 -1.36
N ALA A 136 0.26 -4.69 -0.36
CA ALA A 136 1.47 -5.50 -0.49
C ALA A 136 1.13 -6.95 -0.85
N ALA A 137 0.13 -7.57 -0.23
CA ALA A 137 -0.25 -8.95 -0.49
C ALA A 137 -0.80 -9.13 -1.92
N PHE A 138 -1.56 -8.14 -2.39
CA PHE A 138 -2.03 -8.11 -3.78
C PHE A 138 -0.86 -8.00 -4.77
N LEU A 139 0.06 -7.06 -4.55
CA LEU A 139 1.23 -6.89 -5.41
C LEU A 139 2.14 -8.12 -5.41
N ALA A 140 2.36 -8.74 -4.24
CA ALA A 140 3.08 -9.99 -4.09
C ALA A 140 2.45 -11.10 -4.96
N SER A 141 1.13 -11.26 -4.86
CA SER A 141 0.38 -12.25 -5.64
C SER A 141 0.51 -12.01 -7.14
N LYS A 142 0.45 -10.74 -7.58
CA LYS A 142 0.63 -10.36 -8.98
C LYS A 142 2.05 -10.60 -9.48
N PHE A 143 3.06 -10.26 -8.69
CA PHE A 143 4.47 -10.47 -9.00
C PHE A 143 4.83 -11.97 -9.12
N LEU A 144 4.24 -12.81 -8.27
CA LEU A 144 4.38 -14.27 -8.35
C LEU A 144 3.68 -14.84 -9.60
N SER A 145 2.48 -14.32 -9.92
CA SER A 145 1.72 -14.75 -11.11
C SER A 145 2.47 -14.42 -12.41
N ASN A 146 3.08 -13.24 -12.49
CA ASN A 146 3.83 -12.80 -13.67
C ASN A 146 5.17 -13.53 -13.89
N GLN A 147 5.65 -14.30 -12.91
CA GLN A 147 6.87 -15.10 -13.03
C GLN A 147 6.62 -16.57 -13.36
N ASN A 148 5.37 -17.02 -13.18
CA ASN A 148 4.95 -18.40 -13.46
C ASN A 148 4.29 -18.56 -14.85
N GLY A 149 4.25 -17.49 -15.65
CA GLY A 149 3.74 -17.47 -17.03
C GLY A 149 4.83 -17.10 -18.01
#